data_AF-A0A5K0YCN6-F1
#
_entry.id   AF-A0A5K0YCN6-F1
#
_cell.length_a   1.000
_cell.length_b   1.000
_cell.length_c   1.000
_cell.angle_alpha   90.00
_cell.angle_beta   90.00
_cell.angle_gamma   90.00
#
_symmetry.space_group_name_H-M   'P 1'
#
loop_
_entity.id
_entity.type
_entity.pdbx_description
1 polymer ?
#
loop_
_entity_poly.entity_id
_entity_poly.type
_entity_poly.pdbx_seq_one_letter_code
_entity_poly.pdbx_strand_id
1 'polypeptide(L)'
;VFNNSPDETAYFRMILNRENVANSVVMIQPSLISYSFHSAPEPALLDVAAIAADRILLLDSYFTVVIFHGVTIAQWRNAGYQNQPEHE
;
A
#
# COMPACT_ATOMS: atom_id res chain seq x y z
N VAL A 1 -22.45 -12.23 5.69
CA VAL A 1 -21.25 -11.39 5.56
C VAL A 1 -20.07 -12.30 5.84
N PHE A 2 -19.25 -12.61 4.84
CA PHE A 2 -18.08 -13.47 5.00
C PHE A 2 -16.82 -12.60 5.15
N ASN A 3 -15.82 -13.09 5.89
CA ASN A 3 -14.51 -12.44 6.14
C ASN A 3 -14.51 -11.09 6.87
N ASN A 4 -15.66 -10.57 7.32
CA ASN A 4 -15.76 -9.37 8.15
C ASN A 4 -16.84 -9.57 9.21
N SER A 5 -16.70 -8.90 10.35
CA SER A 5 -17.76 -8.82 11.35
C SER A 5 -18.96 -8.00 10.82
N PRO A 6 -20.16 -8.18 11.39
CA PRO A 6 -21.32 -7.35 11.07
C PRO A 6 -21.06 -5.86 11.25
N ASP A 7 -20.34 -5.49 12.31
CA ASP A 7 -20.05 -4.09 12.66
C ASP A 7 -19.08 -3.45 11.67
N GLU A 8 -18.00 -4.15 11.28
CA GLU A 8 -17.08 -3.68 10.23
C GLU A 8 -17.82 -3.46 8.90
N THR A 9 -18.73 -4.37 8.55
CA THR A 9 -19.51 -4.24 7.32
C THR A 9 -20.46 -3.05 7.36
N ALA A 10 -21.10 -2.82 8.51
CA ALA A 10 -21.93 -1.64 8.71
C ALA A 10 -21.08 -0.35 8.60
N TYR A 11 -19.89 -0.34 9.21
CA TYR A 11 -18.96 0.77 9.16
C TYR A 11 -18.52 1.09 7.71
N PHE A 12 -17.98 0.13 6.96
CA PHE A 12 -17.52 0.36 5.59
C PHE A 12 -18.65 0.88 4.68
N ARG A 13 -19.85 0.30 4.80
CA ARG A 13 -21.02 0.74 4.02
C ARG A 13 -21.48 2.14 4.42
N MET A 14 -21.49 2.45 5.71
CA MET A 14 -21.90 3.77 6.19
C MET A 14 -20.97 4.85 5.64
N ILE A 15 -19.65 4.61 5.68
CA ILE A 15 -18.66 5.58 5.18
C ILE A 15 -18.77 5.74 3.66
N LEU A 16 -18.86 4.64 2.90
CA LEU A 16 -19.01 4.69 1.44
C LEU A 16 -20.23 5.52 0.98
N ASN A 17 -21.35 5.46 1.69
CA ASN A 17 -22.57 6.22 1.33
C ASN A 17 -22.54 7.69 1.76
N ARG A 18 -21.53 8.12 2.51
CA ARG A 18 -21.40 9.51 3.02
C ARG A 18 -20.25 10.28 2.38
N GLU A 19 -19.31 9.57 1.79
CA GLU A 19 -18.10 10.14 1.21
C GLU A 19 -18.31 10.62 -0.23
N ASN A 20 -17.41 11.50 -0.67
CA ASN A 20 -17.43 12.01 -2.03
C ASN A 20 -16.99 10.94 -3.05
N VAL A 21 -17.13 11.26 -4.34
CA VAL A 21 -16.78 10.33 -5.43
C VAL A 21 -15.30 9.97 -5.41
N ALA A 22 -14.39 10.92 -5.17
CA ALA A 22 -12.96 10.67 -5.17
C ALA A 22 -12.55 9.66 -4.08
N ASN A 23 -13.02 9.87 -2.85
CA ASN A 23 -12.77 8.98 -1.72
C ASN A 23 -13.43 7.61 -1.92
N SER A 24 -14.67 7.59 -2.43
CA SER A 24 -15.38 6.35 -2.74
C SER A 24 -14.66 5.49 -3.78
N VAL A 25 -14.01 6.11 -4.78
CA VAL A 25 -13.20 5.38 -5.76
C VAL A 25 -12.00 4.71 -5.09
N VAL A 26 -11.30 5.38 -4.17
CA VAL A 26 -10.16 4.80 -3.43
C VAL A 26 -10.59 3.63 -2.54
N MET A 27 -11.80 3.69 -1.94
CA MET A 27 -12.36 2.58 -1.16
C MET A 27 -12.64 1.34 -2.02
N ILE A 28 -13.07 1.52 -3.28
CA ILE A 28 -13.42 0.42 -4.19
C ILE A 28 -12.19 -0.13 -4.90
N GLN A 29 -11.34 0.77 -5.41
CA GLN A 29 -10.10 0.47 -6.09
C GLN A 29 -8.95 1.19 -5.37
N PRO A 30 -8.29 0.50 -4.42
CA PRO A 30 -7.11 1.02 -3.74
C PRO A 30 -6.03 1.47 -4.71
N SER A 31 -5.34 2.55 -4.35
CA SER A 31 -4.17 3.01 -5.10
C SER A 31 -2.93 2.27 -4.65
N LEU A 32 -2.05 1.94 -5.59
CA LEU A 32 -0.77 1.31 -5.32
C LEU A 32 0.34 2.17 -5.91
N ILE A 33 1.31 2.57 -5.08
CA ILE A 33 2.47 3.35 -5.49
C ILE A 33 3.72 2.49 -5.31
N SER A 34 4.55 2.42 -6.34
CA SER A 34 5.81 1.70 -6.34
C SER A 34 6.98 2.65 -6.17
N TYR A 35 7.88 2.32 -5.25
CA TYR A 35 9.14 3.00 -5.01
C TYR A 35 10.27 2.04 -5.36
N SER A 36 11.23 2.52 -6.15
CA SER A 36 12.44 1.79 -6.52
C SER A 36 13.64 2.74 -6.50
N PHE A 37 14.86 2.18 -6.60
CA PHE A 37 16.07 3.00 -6.72
C PHE A 37 16.26 3.60 -8.12
N HIS A 38 15.64 3.00 -9.13
CA HIS A 38 15.90 3.32 -10.53
C HIS A 38 14.89 4.31 -11.12
N SER A 39 13.78 4.55 -10.42
CA SER A 39 12.69 5.40 -10.86
C SER A 39 12.13 6.23 -9.71
N ALA A 40 11.57 7.39 -10.05
CA ALA A 40 10.74 8.15 -9.12
C ALA A 40 9.49 7.33 -8.75
N PRO A 41 8.80 7.67 -7.63
CA PRO A 41 7.59 6.97 -7.23
C PRO A 41 6.54 7.01 -8.34
N GLU A 42 6.01 5.84 -8.71
CA GLU A 42 5.08 5.70 -9.83
C GLU A 42 3.85 4.88 -9.45
N PRO A 43 2.66 5.20 -10.01
CA PRO A 43 1.49 4.36 -9.85
C PRO A 43 1.73 2.96 -10.44
N ALA A 44 1.39 1.93 -9.67
CA ALA A 44 1.43 0.55 -10.10
C ALA A 44 0.01 -0.02 -10.22
N LEU A 45 -0.16 -1.02 -11.10
CA LEU A 45 -1.40 -1.78 -11.15
C LEU A 45 -1.54 -2.62 -9.88
N LEU A 46 -2.77 -2.74 -9.36
CA LEU A 46 -3.09 -3.59 -8.22
C LEU A 46 -3.10 -5.06 -8.66
N ASP A 47 -1.91 -5.59 -8.96
CA ASP A 47 -1.65 -6.93 -9.47
C ASP A 47 -0.42 -7.52 -8.76
N VAL A 48 -0.36 -8.84 -8.65
CA VAL A 48 0.81 -9.57 -8.13
C VAL A 48 2.06 -9.26 -8.94
N ALA A 49 1.93 -8.95 -10.23
CA ALA A 49 3.03 -8.52 -11.08
C ALA A 49 3.74 -7.24 -10.59
N ALA A 50 3.08 -6.41 -9.78
CA ALA A 50 3.71 -5.22 -9.17
C ALA A 50 4.65 -5.58 -8.00
N ILE A 51 4.57 -6.80 -7.46
CA ILE A 51 5.39 -7.25 -6.34
C ILE A 51 6.78 -7.62 -6.86
N ALA A 52 7.80 -6.88 -6.42
CA ALA A 52 9.20 -7.14 -6.72
C ALA A 52 10.07 -7.10 -5.45
N ALA A 53 11.22 -7.79 -5.51
CA ALA A 53 12.13 -7.94 -4.38
C ALA A 53 12.81 -6.62 -3.97
N ASP A 54 13.07 -5.74 -4.93
CA ASP A 54 13.82 -4.49 -4.85
C ASP A 54 12.92 -3.25 -4.77
N ARG A 55 11.61 -3.43 -4.51
CA ARG A 55 10.63 -2.35 -4.46
C ARG A 55 9.98 -2.22 -3.09
N ILE A 56 9.58 -1.00 -2.76
CA ILE A 56 8.64 -0.72 -1.67
C ILE A 56 7.30 -0.37 -2.32
N LEU A 57 6.21 -0.95 -1.82
CA LEU A 57 4.86 -0.65 -2.29
C LEU A 57 4.07 0.05 -1.18
N LEU A 58 3.36 1.11 -1.54
CA LEU A 58 2.41 1.79 -0.68
C LEU A 58 1.00 1.55 -1.25
N LEU A 59 0.19 0.81 -0.50
CA LEU A 59 -1.22 0.58 -0.80
C LEU A 59 -2.07 1.51 0.06
N ASP A 60 -2.87 2.35 -0.57
CA ASP A 60 -3.91 3.14 0.11
C ASP A 60 -5.30 2.65 -0.32
N SER A 61 -6.02 2.08 0.65
CA SER A 61 -7.38 1.55 0.50
C SER A 61 -8.45 2.42 1.19
N TYR A 62 -8.12 3.68 1.48
CA TYR A 62 -8.89 4.64 2.28
C TYR A 62 -9.01 4.25 3.77
N PHE A 63 -9.43 3.02 4.08
CA PHE A 63 -9.56 2.54 5.45
C PHE A 63 -8.23 2.10 6.07
N THR A 64 -7.24 1.76 5.23
CA THR A 64 -5.93 1.29 5.68
C THR A 64 -4.86 1.68 4.67
N VAL A 65 -3.72 2.11 5.19
CA VAL A 65 -2.48 2.31 4.44
C VAL A 65 -1.52 1.19 4.79
N VAL A 66 -1.03 0.47 3.79
CA VAL A 66 -0.09 -0.65 3.96
C VAL A 66 1.21 -0.34 3.23
N ILE A 67 2.33 -0.48 3.94
CA ILE A 67 3.67 -0.40 3.35
C ILE A 67 4.26 -1.80 3.28
N PHE A 68 4.46 -2.29 2.07
CA PHE A 68 5.09 -3.56 1.80
C PHE A 68 6.54 -3.35 1.36
N HIS A 69 7.45 -4.12 1.96
CA HIS A 69 8.87 -4.11 1.60
C HIS A 69 9.18 -5.41 0.85
N GLY A 70 9.69 -5.30 -0.38
CA GLY A 70 10.21 -6.44 -1.12
C GLY A 70 11.33 -7.16 -0.35
N VAL A 71 11.56 -8.43 -0.66
CA VAL A 71 12.47 -9.29 0.12
C VAL A 71 13.88 -8.71 0.25
N THR A 72 14.42 -8.10 -0.81
CA THR A 72 15.75 -7.49 -0.79
C THR A 72 15.76 -6.23 0.07
N ILE A 73 14.73 -5.37 -0.06
CA ILE A 73 14.59 -4.17 0.78
C ILE A 73 14.45 -4.53 2.26
N ALA A 74 13.66 -5.56 2.57
CA ALA A 74 13.49 -6.04 3.94
C ALA A 74 14.80 -6.56 4.52
N GLN A 75 15.60 -7.29 3.74
CA GLN A 75 16.93 -7.73 4.14
C GLN A 75 17.85 -6.54 4.42
N TRP A 76 17.88 -5.55 3.54
CA TRP A 76 18.70 -4.35 3.74
C TRP A 76 18.29 -3.55 4.96
N ARG A 77 16.98 -3.39 5.18
CA ARG A 77 16.43 -2.72 6.36
C ARG A 77 16.84 -3.41 7.66
N ASN A 78 16.79 -4.75 7.67
CA ASN A 78 17.17 -5.56 8.83
C ASN A 78 18.68 -5.55 9.08
N ALA A 79 19.49 -5.46 8.03
CA ALA A 79 20.94 -5.29 8.12
C ALA A 79 21.34 -3.87 8.59
N GLY A 80 20.40 -2.92 8.59
CA GLY A 80 20.62 -1.56 9.10
C GLY A 80 21.40 -0.66 8.14
N TYR A 81 21.40 -0.94 6.83
CA TYR A 81 22.11 -0.11 5.85
C TYR A 81 21.66 1.34 5.87
N GLN A 82 20.37 1.60 6.15
CA GLN A 82 19.81 2.95 6.29
C GLN A 82 20.44 3.80 7.40
N ASN A 83 21.17 3.20 8.34
CA ASN A 83 21.85 3.92 9.43
C ASN A 83 23.32 4.24 9.11
N GLN A 84 23.81 3.78 7.95
CA GLN A 84 25.19 3.98 7.54
C GLN A 84 25.28 5.27 6.72
N PRO A 85 26.28 6.14 6.98
CA PRO A 85 26.41 7.43 6.30
C PRO A 85 26.68 7.30 4.79
N GLU A 86 27.08 6.12 4.32
CA GLU A 86 27.33 5.81 2.91
C GLU A 86 26.02 5.62 2.09
N HIS A 87 24.88 5.51 2.77
CA HIS A 87 23.58 5.18 2.18
C HIS A 87 22.48 6.22 2.47
N GLU A 88 22.87 7.48 2.74
CA GLU A 88 21.94 8.63 2.76
C GLU A 88 21.39 8.99 1.36
#